data_AF-A0A948N8T1-F1
#
_entry.id   AF-A0A948N8T1-F1
#
_cell.length_a   1.000
_cell.length_b   1.000
_cell.length_c   1.000
_cell.angle_alpha   90.00
_cell.angle_beta   90.00
_cell.angle_gamma   90.00
#
_symmetry.space_group_name_H-M   'P 1'
#
loop_
_entity.id
_entity.type
_entity.pdbx_description
1 polymer ?
#
loop_
_entity_poly.entity_id
_entity_poly.type
_entity_poly.pdbx_seq_one_letter_code
_entity_poly.pdbx_strand_id
1 'polypeptide(L)'
;HWKRPDGSEVDQIAELIEQIKTDPYSRRLILTAWNPGELEQMALPPCHMFCQFFVADGKLSLLMHQRSCDMFLGVPFNIASYSLLLHMVAQATGLVAHEFIHSLGDAHIYHNHFDAVKEQLTRKPYAFPSLSLNPEVKDITGFSMDDISLTNYESHPTIKAEMAV
;
A
#
# COMPACT_ATOMS: atom_id res chain seq x y z
N HIS A 1 -0.55 -10.78 13.37
CA HIS A 1 -1.18 -12.11 13.32
C HIS A 1 -2.69 -12.00 13.50
N TRP A 2 -3.48 -12.76 12.74
CA TRP A 2 -4.94 -12.77 12.78
C TRP A 2 -5.44 -14.00 13.53
N LYS A 3 -6.33 -13.83 14.51
CA LYS A 3 -6.83 -14.95 15.34
C LYS A 3 -7.90 -15.76 14.62
N ARG A 4 -7.75 -17.08 14.60
CA ARG A 4 -8.75 -18.04 14.12
C ARG A 4 -9.75 -18.39 15.23
N PRO A 5 -10.96 -18.90 14.88
CA PRO A 5 -11.95 -19.34 15.86
C PRO A 5 -11.45 -20.45 16.80
N ASP A 6 -10.47 -21.25 16.37
CA ASP A 6 -9.86 -22.31 17.17
C ASP A 6 -8.75 -21.82 18.11
N GLY A 7 -8.48 -20.50 18.14
CA GLY A 7 -7.46 -19.87 18.96
C GLY A 7 -6.06 -19.86 18.34
N SER A 8 -5.85 -20.48 17.18
CA SER A 8 -4.60 -20.35 16.43
C SER A 8 -4.50 -19.00 15.71
N GLU A 9 -3.34 -18.71 15.13
CA GLU A 9 -3.05 -17.44 14.49
C GLU A 9 -2.62 -17.61 13.03
N VAL A 10 -2.92 -16.61 12.20
CA VAL A 10 -2.51 -16.52 10.79
C VAL A 10 -1.55 -15.36 10.60
N ASP A 11 -0.39 -15.65 10.01
CA ASP A 11 0.46 -14.64 9.42
C ASP A 11 0.18 -14.56 7.92
N GLN A 12 -0.71 -13.64 7.54
CA GLN A 12 -1.11 -13.48 6.15
C GLN A 12 0.06 -13.07 5.25
N ILE A 13 1.05 -12.34 5.76
CA ILE A 13 2.21 -11.90 4.96
C ILE A 13 3.14 -13.08 4.71
N ALA A 14 3.46 -13.87 5.75
CA ALA A 14 4.29 -15.06 5.58
C ALA A 14 3.63 -16.07 4.62
N GLU A 15 2.33 -16.33 4.78
CA GLU A 15 1.59 -17.22 3.88
C GLU A 15 1.52 -16.70 2.44
N LEU A 16 1.35 -15.38 2.25
CA LEU A 16 1.39 -14.76 0.93
C LEU A 16 2.74 -14.93 0.24
N ILE A 17 3.84 -14.64 0.94
CA ILE A 17 5.20 -14.76 0.39
C ILE A 17 5.48 -16.20 -0.04
N GLU A 18 5.10 -17.18 0.79
CA GLU A 18 5.27 -18.59 0.46
C GLU A 18 4.40 -19.02 -0.74
N GLN A 19 3.14 -18.55 -0.80
CA GLN A 19 2.27 -18.84 -1.93
C GLN A 19 2.78 -18.23 -3.23
N ILE A 20 3.30 -17.00 -3.21
CA ILE A 20 3.91 -16.40 -4.42
C ILE A 20 5.10 -17.24 -4.91
N LYS A 21 5.90 -17.79 -4.00
CA LYS A 21 7.08 -18.62 -4.34
C LYS A 21 6.69 -20.00 -4.89
N THR A 22 5.60 -20.59 -4.40
CA THR A 22 5.23 -21.99 -4.70
C THR A 22 4.10 -22.14 -5.72
N ASP A 23 3.14 -21.20 -5.75
CA ASP A 23 2.03 -21.12 -6.68
C ASP A 23 1.77 -19.64 -7.10
N PRO A 24 2.68 -19.02 -7.86
CA PRO A 24 2.60 -17.60 -8.24
C PRO A 24 1.33 -17.23 -9.01
N TYR A 25 0.69 -18.20 -9.67
CA TYR A 25 -0.50 -17.98 -10.49
C TYR A 25 -1.81 -18.16 -9.72
N SER A 26 -1.71 -18.41 -8.40
CA SER A 26 -2.86 -18.47 -7.51
C SER A 26 -3.69 -17.20 -7.61
N ARG A 27 -5.01 -17.37 -7.75
CA ARG A 27 -5.98 -16.27 -7.71
C ARG A 27 -6.40 -15.90 -6.28
N ARG A 28 -5.68 -16.41 -5.28
CA ARG A 28 -6.00 -16.30 -3.85
C ARG A 28 -4.91 -15.61 -3.04
N LEU A 29 -3.96 -14.95 -3.71
CA LEU A 29 -2.88 -14.17 -3.10
C LEU A 29 -3.46 -12.87 -2.49
N ILE A 30 -4.14 -12.98 -1.34
CA ILE A 30 -4.93 -11.90 -0.73
C ILE A 30 -4.47 -11.64 0.69
N LEU A 31 -4.36 -10.35 1.05
CA LEU A 31 -4.27 -9.88 2.42
C LEU A 31 -5.55 -9.10 2.76
N THR A 32 -6.13 -9.32 3.92
CA THR A 32 -7.26 -8.52 4.42
C THR A 32 -6.99 -7.98 5.82
N ALA A 33 -7.33 -6.70 6.01
CA ALA A 33 -7.41 -6.06 7.33
C ALA A 33 -8.86 -6.05 7.85
N TRP A 34 -9.85 -6.38 7.02
CA TRP A 34 -11.26 -6.26 7.36
C TRP A 34 -11.76 -7.46 8.17
N ASN A 35 -11.72 -7.36 9.51
CA ASN A 35 -12.20 -8.39 10.43
C ASN A 35 -13.56 -8.02 11.05
N PRO A 36 -14.71 -8.55 10.56
CA PRO A 36 -16.02 -8.25 11.13
C PRO A 36 -16.14 -8.51 12.65
N GLY A 37 -15.40 -9.47 13.19
CA GLY A 37 -15.43 -9.80 14.62
C GLY A 37 -14.65 -8.81 15.51
N GLU A 38 -13.84 -7.94 14.93
CA GLU A 38 -12.98 -7.01 15.66
C GLU A 38 -13.21 -5.54 15.28
N LEU A 39 -14.09 -5.23 14.31
CA LEU A 39 -14.31 -3.85 13.85
C LEU A 39 -14.67 -2.88 14.99
N GLU A 40 -15.51 -3.32 15.93
CA GLU A 40 -15.94 -2.50 17.08
C GLU A 40 -14.83 -2.26 18.11
N GLN A 41 -13.76 -3.06 18.07
CA GLN A 41 -12.60 -2.95 18.96
C GLN A 41 -11.52 -2.02 18.40
N MET A 42 -11.62 -1.65 17.12
CA MET A 42 -10.65 -0.79 16.43
C MET A 42 -10.98 0.68 16.67
N ALA A 43 -9.95 1.51 16.91
CA ALA A 43 -10.13 2.96 17.01
C ALA A 43 -10.78 3.56 15.75
N LEU A 44 -10.38 3.05 14.58
CA LEU A 44 -11.03 3.27 13.30
C LEU A 44 -10.97 1.98 12.48
N PRO A 45 -12.08 1.52 11.87
CA PRO A 45 -12.05 0.42 10.91
C PRO A 45 -11.08 0.73 9.77
N PRO A 46 -10.35 -0.25 9.23
CA PRO A 46 -9.30 0.00 8.26
C PRO A 46 -9.87 0.65 6.99
N CYS A 47 -9.25 1.75 6.55
CA CYS A 47 -9.61 2.42 5.31
C CYS A 47 -9.18 1.57 4.10
N HIS A 48 -7.98 1.00 4.16
CA HIS A 48 -7.42 0.06 3.18
C HIS A 48 -7.81 -1.36 3.59
N MET A 49 -8.86 -1.89 2.97
CA MET A 49 -9.57 -3.08 3.45
C MET A 49 -8.84 -4.38 3.13
N PHE A 50 -8.46 -4.54 1.88
CA PHE A 50 -7.77 -5.72 1.38
C PHE A 50 -6.87 -5.36 0.20
N CYS A 51 -5.88 -6.19 -0.06
CA CYS A 51 -5.16 -6.18 -1.31
C CYS A 51 -5.04 -7.60 -1.89
N GLN A 52 -4.89 -7.67 -3.20
CA GLN A 52 -4.67 -8.89 -3.96
C GLN A 52 -3.42 -8.73 -4.82
N PHE A 53 -2.58 -9.75 -4.85
CA PHE A 53 -1.39 -9.81 -5.68
C PHE A 53 -1.65 -10.67 -6.93
N PHE A 54 -0.92 -10.35 -7.99
CA PHE A 54 -0.99 -11.06 -9.26
C PHE A 54 0.40 -11.18 -9.87
N VAL A 55 0.75 -12.38 -10.37
CA VAL A 55 2.02 -12.64 -11.05
C VAL A 55 1.77 -12.99 -12.52
N ALA A 56 2.47 -12.32 -13.42
CA ALA A 56 2.54 -12.66 -14.83
C ALA A 56 3.92 -12.26 -15.39
N ASP A 57 4.51 -13.11 -16.24
CA ASP A 57 5.77 -12.81 -16.95
C ASP A 57 6.92 -12.33 -16.02
N GLY A 58 7.05 -12.96 -14.84
CA GLY A 58 8.07 -12.60 -13.84
C GLY A 58 7.83 -11.27 -13.14
N LYS A 59 6.64 -10.67 -13.30
CA LYS A 59 6.25 -9.39 -12.73
C LYS A 59 5.16 -9.58 -11.68
N LEU A 60 5.26 -8.82 -10.60
CA LEU A 60 4.28 -8.76 -9.52
C LEU A 60 3.48 -7.45 -9.62
N SER A 61 2.16 -7.56 -9.57
CA SER A 61 1.22 -6.44 -9.47
C SER A 61 0.38 -6.56 -8.19
N LEU A 62 -0.13 -5.43 -7.70
CA LEU A 62 -0.92 -5.32 -6.48
C LEU A 62 -2.19 -4.51 -6.75
N LEU A 63 -3.35 -5.09 -6.50
CA LEU A 63 -4.62 -4.38 -6.38
C LEU A 63 -4.89 -4.08 -4.90
N MET A 64 -5.20 -2.84 -4.55
CA MET A 64 -5.68 -2.47 -3.21
C MET A 64 -7.06 -1.85 -3.31
N HIS A 65 -7.99 -2.31 -2.46
CA HIS A 65 -9.30 -1.70 -2.31
C HIS A 65 -9.39 -0.88 -1.02
N GLN A 66 -9.63 0.42 -1.18
CA GLN A 66 -9.77 1.38 -0.10
C GLN A 66 -11.22 1.83 -0.01
N ARG A 67 -11.91 1.56 1.11
CA ARG A 67 -13.34 1.94 1.25
C ARG A 67 -13.59 3.43 1.43
N SER A 68 -12.61 4.16 1.96
CA SER A 68 -12.73 5.55 2.38
C SER A 68 -11.42 6.26 2.10
N CYS A 69 -11.46 7.26 1.24
CA CYS A 69 -10.30 7.85 0.60
C CYS A 69 -10.36 9.37 0.71
N ASP A 70 -9.69 9.91 1.73
CA ASP A 70 -9.34 11.32 1.77
C ASP A 70 -8.36 11.59 0.62
N MET A 71 -8.86 12.23 -0.43
CA MET A 71 -8.13 12.45 -1.66
C MET A 71 -6.96 13.44 -1.51
N PHE A 72 -6.96 14.30 -0.48
CA PHE A 72 -5.94 15.32 -0.32
C PHE A 72 -4.84 14.89 0.66
N LEU A 73 -5.20 14.45 1.87
CA LEU A 73 -4.21 14.06 2.88
C LEU A 73 -3.91 12.55 2.88
N GLY A 74 -4.90 11.70 2.59
CA GLY A 74 -4.76 10.25 2.76
C GLY A 74 -4.14 9.56 1.55
N VAL A 75 -4.81 9.69 0.40
CA VAL A 75 -4.49 8.94 -0.83
C VAL A 75 -3.02 9.07 -1.27
N PRO A 76 -2.36 10.24 -1.22
CA PRO A 76 -0.93 10.32 -1.55
C PRO A 76 -0.05 9.39 -0.71
N PHE A 77 -0.31 9.28 0.61
CA PHE A 77 0.41 8.34 1.48
C PHE A 77 0.02 6.89 1.21
N ASN A 78 -1.26 6.62 0.91
CA ASN A 78 -1.71 5.27 0.59
C ASN A 78 -1.04 4.74 -0.68
N ILE A 79 -0.92 5.57 -1.73
CA ILE A 79 -0.23 5.21 -2.97
C ILE A 79 1.24 4.89 -2.69
N ALA A 80 1.96 5.76 -1.96
CA ALA A 80 3.37 5.54 -1.63
C ALA A 80 3.58 4.27 -0.80
N SER A 81 2.73 4.05 0.22
CA SER A 81 2.81 2.89 1.11
C SER A 81 2.61 1.56 0.37
N TYR A 82 1.56 1.44 -0.45
CA TYR A 82 1.29 0.20 -1.18
C TYR A 82 2.24 -0.01 -2.37
N SER A 83 2.77 1.06 -2.96
CA SER A 83 3.85 0.96 -3.95
C SER A 83 5.12 0.42 -3.30
N LEU A 84 5.50 0.93 -2.12
CA LEU A 84 6.65 0.41 -1.37
C LEU A 84 6.45 -1.07 -0.99
N LEU A 85 5.27 -1.43 -0.47
CA LEU A 85 4.94 -2.83 -0.17
C LEU A 85 5.08 -3.73 -1.41
N LEU A 86 4.56 -3.30 -2.56
CA LEU A 86 4.71 -4.02 -3.83
C LEU A 86 6.18 -4.27 -4.17
N HIS A 87 7.04 -3.25 -4.07
CA HIS A 87 8.47 -3.37 -4.31
C HIS A 87 9.16 -4.32 -3.32
N MET A 88 8.83 -4.25 -2.03
CA MET A 88 9.40 -5.14 -1.00
C MET A 88 8.98 -6.60 -1.21
N VAL A 89 7.70 -6.85 -1.49
CA VAL A 89 7.20 -8.21 -1.78
C VAL A 89 7.81 -8.77 -3.06
N ALA A 90 7.91 -7.95 -4.11
CA ALA A 90 8.56 -8.36 -5.36
C ALA A 90 10.02 -8.78 -5.11
N GLN A 91 10.80 -7.98 -4.36
CA GLN A 91 12.17 -8.32 -4.02
C GLN A 91 12.28 -9.61 -3.18
N ALA A 92 11.45 -9.74 -2.14
CA ALA A 92 11.44 -10.92 -1.26
C ALA A 92 11.02 -12.22 -1.97
N THR A 93 10.39 -12.10 -3.15
CA THR A 93 9.92 -13.23 -3.98
C THR A 93 10.72 -13.38 -5.28
N GLY A 94 11.72 -12.54 -5.53
CA GLY A 94 12.54 -12.60 -6.75
C GLY A 94 11.81 -12.16 -8.02
N LEU A 95 10.76 -11.36 -7.89
CA LEU A 95 9.96 -10.82 -8.99
C LEU A 95 10.26 -9.33 -9.23
N VAL A 96 9.77 -8.81 -10.35
CA VAL A 96 9.85 -7.39 -10.69
C VAL A 96 8.53 -6.71 -10.34
N ALA A 97 8.56 -5.66 -9.51
CA ALA A 97 7.38 -4.83 -9.25
C ALA A 97 6.88 -4.18 -10.56
N HIS A 98 5.57 -4.20 -10.78
CA HIS A 98 4.98 -3.76 -12.05
C HIS A 98 3.87 -2.74 -11.88
N GLU A 99 2.65 -3.17 -11.56
CA GLU A 99 1.50 -2.28 -11.47
C GLU A 99 0.90 -2.28 -10.08
N PHE A 100 0.70 -1.07 -9.55
CA PHE A 100 -0.16 -0.84 -8.41
C PHE A 100 -1.52 -0.32 -8.90
N ILE A 101 -2.58 -1.09 -8.67
CA ILE A 101 -3.95 -0.72 -9.00
C ILE A 101 -4.67 -0.30 -7.72
N HIS A 102 -5.12 0.95 -7.66
CA HIS A 102 -5.83 1.50 -6.51
C HIS A 102 -7.33 1.61 -6.80
N SER A 103 -8.11 0.74 -6.18
CA SER A 103 -9.58 0.77 -6.25
C SER A 103 -10.13 1.59 -5.07
N LEU A 104 -10.86 2.66 -5.38
CA LEU A 104 -11.42 3.59 -4.40
C LEU A 104 -12.93 3.33 -4.22
N GLY A 105 -13.38 3.24 -2.98
CA GLY A 105 -14.79 3.23 -2.58
C GLY A 105 -15.34 4.65 -2.50
N ASP A 106 -15.59 5.14 -1.28
CA ASP A 106 -15.91 6.55 -1.06
C ASP A 106 -14.63 7.39 -1.21
N ALA A 107 -14.51 8.05 -2.36
CA ALA A 107 -13.45 9.01 -2.65
C ALA A 107 -13.98 10.44 -2.46
N HIS A 108 -13.42 11.15 -1.48
CA HIS A 108 -13.92 12.45 -1.06
C HIS A 108 -12.81 13.46 -0.80
N ILE A 109 -13.20 14.73 -0.84
CA ILE A 109 -12.38 15.87 -0.43
C ILE A 109 -13.14 16.56 0.69
N TYR A 110 -12.49 16.76 1.84
CA TYR A 110 -13.09 17.53 2.93
C TYR A 110 -13.28 18.99 2.51
N HIS A 111 -14.35 19.62 2.98
CA HIS A 111 -14.71 20.98 2.53
C HIS A 111 -13.62 22.00 2.87
N ASN A 112 -12.96 21.85 4.03
CA ASN A 112 -11.83 22.68 4.45
C ASN A 112 -10.53 22.41 3.66
N HIS A 113 -10.51 21.44 2.73
CA HIS A 113 -9.37 21.15 1.86
C HIS A 113 -9.54 21.69 0.43
N PHE A 114 -10.69 22.30 0.10
CA PHE A 114 -10.98 22.73 -1.27
C PHE A 114 -9.96 23.73 -1.81
N ASP A 115 -9.53 24.69 -1.00
CA ASP A 115 -8.56 25.69 -1.46
C ASP A 115 -7.16 25.08 -1.63
N ALA A 116 -6.78 24.14 -0.76
CA ALA A 116 -5.54 23.38 -0.88
C ALA A 116 -5.50 22.51 -2.15
N VAL A 117 -6.61 21.84 -2.47
CA VAL A 117 -6.76 21.07 -3.72
C VAL A 117 -6.71 21.99 -4.95
N LYS A 118 -7.43 23.13 -4.92
CA LYS A 118 -7.37 24.09 -6.03
C LYS A 118 -5.95 24.60 -6.26
N GLU A 119 -5.20 24.90 -5.21
CA GLU A 119 -3.79 25.29 -5.32
C GLU A 119 -2.97 24.17 -5.96
N GLN A 120 -3.11 22.92 -5.48
CA GLN A 120 -2.39 21.78 -6.04
C GLN A 120 -2.65 21.59 -7.54
N LEU A 121 -3.91 21.76 -7.97
CA LEU A 121 -4.32 21.62 -9.38
C LEU A 121 -3.72 22.69 -10.32
N THR A 122 -3.16 23.78 -9.78
CA THR A 122 -2.44 24.77 -10.59
C THR A 122 -0.99 24.37 -10.90
N ARG A 123 -0.45 23.37 -10.18
CA ARG A 123 0.95 22.97 -10.26
C ARG A 123 1.15 21.93 -11.35
N LYS A 124 2.24 22.06 -12.13
CA LYS A 124 2.64 21.05 -13.11
C LYS A 124 3.40 19.92 -12.40
N PRO A 125 3.04 18.64 -12.58
CA PRO A 125 3.79 17.53 -12.01
C PRO A 125 5.25 17.52 -12.47
N TYR A 126 6.18 17.22 -11.55
CA TYR A 126 7.55 16.89 -11.88
C TYR A 126 7.69 15.41 -12.26
N ALA A 127 8.87 15.00 -12.67
CA ALA A 127 9.17 13.59 -12.90
C ALA A 127 9.02 12.79 -11.59
N PHE A 128 8.62 11.52 -11.71
CA PHE A 128 8.56 10.63 -10.55
C PHE A 128 9.96 10.35 -10.00
N PRO A 129 10.10 10.19 -8.67
CA PRO A 129 11.34 9.73 -8.07
C PRO A 129 11.66 8.28 -8.46
N SER A 130 12.88 7.84 -8.14
CA SER A 130 13.30 6.45 -8.26
C SER A 130 13.49 5.82 -6.89
N LEU A 131 12.80 4.71 -6.64
CA LEU A 131 12.93 3.90 -5.43
C LEU A 131 14.05 2.85 -5.62
N SER A 132 14.94 2.73 -4.64
CA SER A 132 15.91 1.64 -4.55
C SER A 132 15.85 0.99 -3.18
N LEU A 133 15.83 -0.34 -3.19
CA LEU A 133 15.85 -1.20 -2.01
C LEU A 133 17.22 -1.86 -1.88
N ASN A 134 17.71 -2.05 -0.65
CA ASN A 134 18.95 -2.79 -0.40
C ASN A 134 18.85 -4.22 -0.97
N PRO A 135 19.67 -4.60 -1.97
CA PRO A 135 19.55 -5.90 -2.62
C PRO A 135 19.90 -7.08 -1.71
N GLU A 136 20.61 -6.86 -0.59
CA GLU A 136 21.00 -7.93 0.35
C GLU A 136 19.82 -8.38 1.23
N VAL A 137 18.77 -7.57 1.37
CA VAL A 137 17.57 -7.94 2.13
C VAL A 137 16.70 -8.86 1.27
N LYS A 138 16.62 -10.14 1.64
CA LYS A 138 15.83 -11.17 0.93
C LYS A 138 14.53 -11.55 1.64
N ASP A 139 14.37 -11.13 2.88
CA ASP A 139 13.16 -11.36 3.69
C ASP A 139 12.42 -10.04 3.92
N ILE A 140 11.10 -10.06 3.79
CA ILE A 140 10.28 -8.85 3.92
C ILE A 140 10.33 -8.24 5.33
N THR A 141 10.61 -9.05 6.35
CA THR A 141 10.76 -8.59 7.75
C THR A 141 12.16 -8.07 8.06
N GLY A 142 13.12 -8.27 7.14
CA GLY A 142 14.50 -7.83 7.29
C GLY A 142 14.76 -6.38 6.88
N PHE A 143 13.78 -5.71 6.26
CA PHE A 143 13.94 -4.31 5.85
C PHE A 143 13.93 -3.36 7.04
N SER A 144 14.88 -2.43 7.03
CA SER A 144 14.94 -1.25 7.89
C SER A 144 14.76 0.04 7.07
N MET A 145 14.68 1.18 7.75
CA MET A 145 14.62 2.48 7.07
C MET A 145 15.85 2.76 6.21
N ASP A 146 17.02 2.27 6.62
CA ASP A 146 18.28 2.48 5.89
C ASP A 146 18.35 1.67 4.59
N ASP A 147 17.48 0.67 4.44
CA ASP A 147 17.39 -0.18 3.24
C ASP A 147 16.51 0.41 2.15
N ILE A 148 15.88 1.55 2.40
CA ILE A 148 14.89 2.17 1.51
C ILE A 148 15.37 3.56 1.13
N SER A 149 15.68 3.76 -0.14
CA SER A 149 16.15 5.05 -0.65
C SER A 149 15.26 5.58 -1.77
N LEU A 150 14.97 6.87 -1.70
CA LEU A 150 14.24 7.59 -2.74
C LEU A 150 15.16 8.65 -3.34
N THR A 151 15.45 8.52 -4.63
CA THR A 151 16.36 9.41 -5.36
C THR A 151 15.60 10.20 -6.41
N ASN A 152 16.14 11.36 -6.80
CA ASN A 152 15.52 12.26 -7.78
C ASN A 152 14.10 12.71 -7.38
N TYR A 153 13.81 12.78 -6.09
CA TYR A 153 12.53 13.29 -5.61
C TYR A 153 12.54 14.82 -5.64
N GLU A 154 11.76 15.38 -6.54
CA GLU A 154 11.47 16.81 -6.61
C GLU A 154 9.99 17.03 -6.29
N SER A 155 9.71 17.99 -5.41
CA SER A 155 8.35 18.34 -5.03
C SER A 155 8.15 19.84 -5.04
N HIS A 156 6.90 20.25 -5.29
CA HIS A 156 6.47 21.63 -5.02
C HIS A 156 6.44 21.89 -3.50
N PRO A 157 6.45 23.16 -3.05
CA PRO A 157 6.34 23.50 -1.64
C PRO A 157 5.13 22.87 -0.95
N THR A 158 5.28 22.47 0.31
CA THR A 158 4.21 21.85 1.09
C THR A 158 2.94 22.71 1.11
N ILE A 159 1.80 22.09 0.81
CA ILE A 159 0.47 22.67 1.05
C ILE A 159 -0.03 22.11 2.37
N LYS A 160 -0.43 22.98 3.29
CA LYS A 160 -0.97 22.56 4.60
C LYS A 160 -2.48 22.46 4.53
N ALA A 161 -3.04 21.43 5.16
CA ALA A 161 -4.47 21.33 5.46
C ALA A 161 -4.66 20.66 6.82
N GLU A 162 -5.75 21.01 7.50
CA GLU A 162 -6.08 20.45 8.81
C GLU A 162 -6.67 19.05 8.67
N MET A 163 -6.29 18.12 9.54
CA MET A 163 -6.94 16.80 9.56
C MET A 163 -8.42 16.97 9.95
N ALA A 164 -9.31 16.33 9.19
CA ALA A 164 -10.69 16.20 9.59
C ALA A 164 -10.79 15.18 10.74
N VAL A 165 -11.64 15.48 11.73
CA VAL A 165 -11.91 14.63 12.90
C VAL A 165 -13.33 14.10 12.79
#